data_AF-A0A8T5GX61-F1
#
_entry.id   AF-A0A8T5GX61-F1
#
_cell.length_a   1.000
_cell.length_b   1.000
_cell.length_c   1.000
_cell.angle_alpha   90.00
_cell.angle_beta   90.00
_cell.angle_gamma   90.00
#
_symmetry.space_group_name_H-M   'P 1'
#
loop_
_entity.id
_entity.type
_entity.pdbx_description
1 polymer ?
#
loop_
_entity_poly.entity_id
_entity_poly.type
_entity_poly.pdbx_seq_one_letter_code
_entity_poly.pdbx_strand_id
1 'polypeptide(L)'
;MRRWLPHTLGLLTPLVTIAGLFLGKWWMGSTIFLALFIYPLIDFIAGKSEKVEPAKSRTQFDFIIHAHGILVPVVIGLLFWKVLTSPFDNFLLLGIVSVGLSSGASGIITAHELGHRKPKSFSWWLARLDLLCVNYLHFTVEHNHTHHKHWARPVDPTTAPMGRNVYFHFIRTIPLQIIGAYRARPKDVMISFFVEFLVLCCLLIFSKYLLLAFIIQSLVAIFLLEFVNYLQHYGLSRGMDERANATHAWESRHRWSRWTLMELPLHPSHHLQSSRPYHKLEMYDEAPQLPNGYYVMFWTALIPPLFHYRMKNALR
;
A
#
# COMPACT_ATOMS: atom_id res chain seq x y z
N MET A 1 -4.45 -17.83 -22.39
CA MET A 1 -4.60 -17.81 -20.91
C MET A 1 -5.23 -16.49 -20.49
N ARG A 2 -6.23 -16.48 -19.59
CA ARG A 2 -6.91 -15.24 -19.15
C ARG A 2 -5.98 -14.43 -18.24
N ARG A 3 -5.35 -13.37 -18.77
CA ARG A 3 -4.28 -12.59 -18.10
C ARG A 3 -4.70 -11.89 -16.81
N TRP A 4 -5.99 -11.62 -16.64
CA TRP A 4 -6.54 -11.00 -15.44
C TRP A 4 -6.75 -11.99 -14.28
N LEU A 5 -6.85 -13.30 -14.56
CA LEU A 5 -7.22 -14.30 -13.56
C LEU A 5 -6.25 -14.35 -12.37
N PRO A 6 -4.91 -14.28 -12.55
CA PRO A 6 -4.01 -14.26 -11.40
C PRO A 6 -4.22 -13.07 -10.46
N HIS A 7 -4.72 -11.93 -10.96
CA HIS A 7 -4.95 -10.74 -10.13
C HIS A 7 -6.13 -10.91 -9.16
N THR A 8 -7.05 -11.85 -9.43
CA THR A 8 -8.12 -12.15 -8.46
C THR A 8 -7.56 -12.81 -7.20
N LEU A 9 -6.33 -13.32 -7.20
CA LEU A 9 -5.67 -13.86 -6.02
C LEU A 9 -5.41 -12.77 -4.97
N GLY A 10 -5.30 -11.50 -5.37
CA GLY A 10 -5.22 -10.38 -4.43
C GLY A 10 -6.44 -10.31 -3.51
N LEU A 11 -7.63 -10.70 -4.00
CA LEU A 11 -8.88 -10.67 -3.23
C LEU A 11 -8.89 -11.69 -2.08
N LEU A 12 -7.96 -12.66 -2.05
CA LEU A 12 -7.82 -13.58 -0.92
C LEU A 12 -7.56 -12.82 0.39
N THR A 13 -6.81 -11.72 0.34
CA THR A 13 -6.47 -10.94 1.54
C THR A 13 -7.71 -10.38 2.26
N PRO A 14 -8.58 -9.57 1.62
CA PRO A 14 -9.80 -9.11 2.27
C PRO A 14 -10.78 -10.25 2.57
N LEU A 15 -10.91 -11.26 1.69
CA LEU A 15 -11.83 -12.38 1.92
C LEU A 15 -11.46 -13.24 3.14
N VAL A 16 -10.17 -13.54 3.31
CA VAL A 16 -9.67 -14.28 4.49
C VAL A 16 -9.82 -13.43 5.76
N THR A 17 -9.65 -12.11 5.66
CA THR A 17 -9.90 -11.19 6.78
C THR A 17 -11.35 -11.23 7.22
N ILE A 18 -12.29 -11.14 6.27
CA ILE A 18 -13.73 -11.24 6.53
C ILE A 18 -14.06 -12.58 7.19
N ALA A 19 -13.59 -13.69 6.62
CA ALA A 19 -13.82 -15.02 7.17
C ALA A 19 -13.26 -15.15 8.60
N GLY A 20 -12.05 -14.64 8.84
CA GLY A 20 -11.42 -14.64 10.16
C GLY A 20 -12.22 -13.88 11.22
N LEU A 21 -12.75 -12.70 10.88
CA LEU A 21 -13.60 -11.90 11.78
C LEU A 21 -14.91 -12.61 12.13
N PHE A 22 -15.55 -13.26 11.15
CA PHE A 22 -16.76 -14.05 11.38
C PHE A 22 -16.50 -15.27 12.27
N LEU A 23 -15.47 -16.05 11.97
CA LEU A 23 -15.12 -17.26 12.73
C LEU A 23 -14.66 -16.94 14.16
N GLY A 24 -14.02 -15.78 14.37
CA GLY A 24 -13.60 -15.32 15.70
C GLY A 24 -12.41 -16.11 16.27
N LYS A 25 -12.07 -15.82 17.54
CA LYS A 25 -10.93 -16.44 18.25
C LYS A 25 -9.65 -16.38 17.42
N TRP A 26 -8.86 -17.45 17.40
CA TRP A 26 -7.59 -17.53 16.66
C TRP A 26 -7.74 -17.32 15.14
N TRP A 27 -8.93 -17.58 14.55
CA TRP A 27 -9.17 -17.33 13.13
C TRP A 27 -9.09 -15.86 12.75
N MET A 28 -9.23 -14.95 13.71
CA MET A 28 -9.01 -13.52 13.48
C MET A 28 -7.55 -13.21 13.12
N GLY A 29 -6.60 -14.11 13.36
CA GLY A 29 -5.21 -14.01 12.91
C GLY A 29 -4.92 -14.59 11.52
N SER A 30 -5.93 -15.06 10.78
CA SER A 30 -5.71 -15.77 9.50
C SER A 30 -5.01 -14.91 8.45
N THR A 31 -5.31 -13.61 8.39
CA THR A 31 -4.67 -12.69 7.43
C THR A 31 -3.21 -12.45 7.78
N ILE A 32 -2.86 -12.40 9.06
CA ILE A 32 -1.46 -12.34 9.51
C ILE A 32 -0.72 -13.57 8.99
N PHE A 33 -1.28 -14.76 9.21
CA PHE A 33 -0.66 -16.00 8.73
C PHE A 33 -0.52 -16.02 7.20
N LEU A 34 -1.57 -15.64 6.49
CA LEU A 34 -1.60 -15.57 5.03
C LEU A 34 -0.55 -14.59 4.49
N ALA A 35 -0.61 -13.33 4.93
CA ALA A 35 0.19 -12.24 4.37
C ALA A 35 1.66 -12.30 4.80
N LEU A 36 1.95 -12.77 6.01
CA LEU A 36 3.31 -12.78 6.56
C LEU A 36 4.03 -14.13 6.41
N PHE A 37 3.34 -15.24 6.13
CA PHE A 37 4.02 -16.54 6.01
C PHE A 37 3.73 -17.21 4.67
N ILE A 38 2.47 -17.32 4.29
CA ILE A 38 2.09 -18.01 3.05
C ILE A 38 2.49 -17.19 1.82
N TYR A 39 2.20 -15.89 1.79
CA TYR A 39 2.53 -15.04 0.64
C TYR A 39 4.04 -14.93 0.38
N PRO A 40 4.93 -14.70 1.36
CA PRO A 40 6.37 -14.71 1.12
C PRO A 40 6.88 -16.05 0.56
N LEU A 41 6.34 -17.17 1.06
CA LEU A 41 6.70 -18.50 0.55
C LEU A 41 6.28 -18.67 -0.91
N ILE A 42 5.04 -18.30 -1.24
CA ILE A 42 4.55 -18.36 -2.63
C ILE A 42 5.33 -17.40 -3.53
N ASP A 43 5.60 -16.18 -3.08
CA ASP A 43 6.32 -15.15 -3.82
C ASP A 43 7.77 -15.57 -4.14
N PHE A 44 8.41 -16.28 -3.21
CA PHE A 44 9.72 -16.90 -3.43
C PHE A 44 9.67 -18.04 -4.45
N ILE A 45 8.69 -18.94 -4.35
CA ILE A 45 8.59 -20.15 -5.21
C ILE A 45 8.03 -19.84 -6.61
N ALA A 46 7.09 -18.89 -6.73
CA ALA A 46 6.43 -18.54 -7.98
C ALA A 46 7.37 -17.87 -8.99
N GLY A 47 8.52 -17.38 -8.52
CA GLY A 47 9.57 -16.80 -9.36
C GLY A 47 9.14 -15.52 -10.08
N LYS A 48 9.88 -15.19 -11.14
CA LYS A 48 9.73 -13.95 -11.90
C LYS A 48 8.96 -14.18 -13.21
N SER A 49 8.44 -13.10 -13.78
CA SER A 49 7.99 -13.06 -15.19
C SER A 49 8.94 -12.18 -15.97
N GLU A 50 9.46 -12.66 -17.09
CA GLU A 50 10.37 -11.88 -17.95
C GLU A 50 9.64 -10.96 -18.92
N LYS A 51 8.33 -11.18 -19.11
CA LYS A 51 7.48 -10.35 -19.97
C LYS A 51 6.19 -9.96 -19.25
N VAL A 52 5.77 -8.73 -19.45
CA VAL A 52 4.39 -8.25 -19.23
C VAL A 52 3.92 -7.74 -20.54
N GLU A 53 2.87 -8.35 -21.07
CA GLU A 53 2.17 -7.75 -22.18
C GLU A 53 0.98 -6.96 -21.62
N PRO A 54 0.96 -5.63 -21.79
CA PRO A 54 -0.16 -4.79 -21.41
C PRO A 54 -1.50 -5.39 -21.83
N ALA A 55 -2.43 -5.52 -20.89
CA ALA A 55 -3.72 -6.11 -21.18
C ALA A 55 -4.58 -5.15 -22.01
N LYS A 56 -5.20 -5.69 -23.07
CA LYS A 56 -6.14 -4.93 -23.91
C LYS A 56 -7.53 -4.79 -23.28
N SER A 57 -7.94 -5.78 -22.47
CA SER A 57 -9.26 -5.79 -21.84
C SER A 57 -9.26 -4.98 -20.57
N ARG A 58 -10.13 -3.96 -20.50
CA ARG A 58 -10.26 -3.07 -19.33
C ARG A 58 -11.21 -3.63 -18.27
N THR A 59 -12.30 -4.28 -18.68
CA THR A 59 -13.45 -4.56 -17.82
C THR A 59 -13.12 -5.45 -16.62
N GLN A 60 -12.37 -6.54 -16.81
CA GLN A 60 -12.06 -7.46 -15.70
C GLN A 60 -11.07 -6.85 -14.70
N PHE A 61 -10.07 -6.11 -15.18
CA PHE A 61 -9.12 -5.43 -14.30
C PHE A 61 -9.79 -4.28 -13.54
N ASP A 62 -10.71 -3.55 -14.19
CA ASP A 62 -11.55 -2.56 -13.52
C ASP A 62 -12.48 -3.21 -12.48
N PHE A 63 -13.07 -4.37 -12.76
CA PHE A 63 -13.87 -5.08 -11.77
C PHE A 63 -13.03 -5.46 -10.53
N ILE A 64 -11.85 -6.05 -10.74
CA ILE A 64 -10.97 -6.51 -9.65
C ILE A 64 -10.58 -5.35 -8.73
N ILE A 65 -10.12 -4.23 -9.29
CA ILE A 65 -9.66 -3.09 -8.48
C ILE A 65 -10.81 -2.46 -7.69
N HIS A 66 -12.02 -2.36 -8.26
CA HIS A 66 -13.18 -1.86 -7.51
C HIS A 66 -13.68 -2.86 -6.48
N ALA A 67 -13.57 -4.16 -6.74
CA ALA A 67 -13.90 -5.19 -5.75
C ALA A 67 -13.00 -5.06 -4.52
N HIS A 68 -11.69 -4.88 -4.71
CA HIS A 68 -10.78 -4.58 -3.59
C HIS A 68 -11.22 -3.35 -2.80
N GLY A 69 -11.51 -2.24 -3.48
CA GLY A 69 -11.89 -0.98 -2.81
C GLY A 69 -13.21 -1.11 -2.06
N ILE A 70 -14.23 -1.71 -2.66
CA ILE A 70 -15.54 -1.94 -2.00
C ILE A 70 -15.40 -2.85 -0.76
N LEU A 71 -14.47 -3.80 -0.77
CA LEU A 71 -14.24 -4.68 0.37
C LEU A 71 -13.60 -3.96 1.57
N VAL A 72 -12.91 -2.83 1.39
CA VAL A 72 -12.29 -2.07 2.50
C VAL A 72 -13.33 -1.58 3.52
N PRO A 73 -14.35 -0.78 3.16
CA PRO A 73 -15.36 -0.34 4.11
C PRO A 73 -16.16 -1.51 4.70
N VAL A 74 -16.32 -2.63 3.96
CA VAL A 74 -16.94 -3.85 4.49
C VAL A 74 -16.09 -4.45 5.62
N VAL A 75 -14.78 -4.60 5.40
CA VAL A 75 -13.85 -5.11 6.42
C VAL A 75 -13.82 -4.20 7.65
N ILE A 76 -13.81 -2.88 7.48
CA ILE A 76 -13.85 -1.91 8.59
C ILE A 76 -15.18 -1.98 9.35
N GLY A 77 -16.31 -2.07 8.65
CA GLY A 77 -17.62 -2.25 9.27
C GLY A 77 -17.70 -3.53 10.10
N LEU A 78 -17.14 -4.64 9.58
CA LEU A 78 -17.05 -5.90 10.32
C LEU A 78 -16.12 -5.82 11.52
N LEU A 79 -15.00 -5.08 11.42
CA LEU A 79 -14.15 -4.81 12.58
C LEU A 79 -14.92 -4.07 13.66
N PHE A 80 -15.65 -3.01 13.32
CA PHE A 80 -16.44 -2.25 14.28
C PHE A 80 -17.54 -3.09 14.92
N TRP A 81 -18.26 -3.89 14.12
CA TRP A 81 -19.21 -4.86 14.64
C TRP A 81 -18.54 -5.84 15.62
N LYS A 82 -17.34 -6.34 15.29
CA LYS A 82 -16.61 -7.27 16.16
C LYS A 82 -16.18 -6.63 17.47
N VAL A 83 -15.66 -5.40 17.42
CA VAL A 83 -15.25 -4.62 18.60
C VAL A 83 -16.44 -4.34 19.53
N LEU A 84 -17.64 -4.13 18.98
CA LEU A 84 -18.85 -3.85 19.77
C LEU A 84 -19.52 -5.11 20.35
N THR A 85 -19.28 -6.27 19.76
CA THR A 85 -19.96 -7.53 20.12
C THR A 85 -19.08 -8.54 20.84
N SER A 86 -17.77 -8.31 20.90
CA SER A 86 -16.78 -9.22 21.50
C SER A 86 -15.94 -8.51 22.56
N PRO A 87 -15.43 -9.23 23.57
CA PRO A 87 -14.46 -8.67 24.51
C PRO A 87 -13.20 -8.16 23.80
N PHE A 88 -12.58 -7.11 24.34
CA PHE A 88 -11.31 -6.59 23.85
C PHE A 88 -10.14 -7.44 24.38
N ASP A 89 -9.96 -8.62 23.80
CA ASP A 89 -8.94 -9.60 24.18
C ASP A 89 -7.81 -9.74 23.13
N ASN A 90 -6.88 -10.65 23.38
CA ASN A 90 -5.77 -10.91 22.46
C ASN A 90 -6.25 -11.43 21.09
N PHE A 91 -7.38 -12.11 21.01
CA PHE A 91 -7.92 -12.57 19.74
C PHE A 91 -8.47 -11.39 18.93
N LEU A 92 -9.16 -10.44 19.56
CA LEU A 92 -9.59 -9.22 18.89
C LEU A 92 -8.39 -8.42 18.38
N LEU A 93 -7.28 -8.37 19.13
CA LEU A 93 -6.05 -7.75 18.67
C LEU A 93 -5.52 -8.40 17.38
N LEU A 94 -5.56 -9.73 17.26
CA LEU A 94 -5.24 -10.42 16.00
C LEU A 94 -6.15 -9.95 14.85
N GLY A 95 -7.45 -9.78 15.13
CA GLY A 95 -8.41 -9.26 14.17
C GLY A 95 -8.10 -7.84 13.72
N ILE A 96 -7.78 -6.95 14.65
CA ILE A 96 -7.40 -5.56 14.38
C ILE A 96 -6.16 -5.51 13.48
N VAL A 97 -5.12 -6.30 13.79
CA VAL A 97 -3.88 -6.35 12.98
C VAL A 97 -4.16 -6.97 11.61
N SER A 98 -4.95 -8.05 11.53
CA SER A 98 -5.38 -8.65 10.25
C SER A 98 -6.12 -7.65 9.36
N VAL A 99 -6.99 -6.82 9.94
CA VAL A 99 -7.69 -5.75 9.23
C VAL A 99 -6.70 -4.71 8.73
N GLY A 100 -5.75 -4.27 9.56
CA GLY A 100 -4.71 -3.32 9.13
C GLY A 100 -3.85 -3.86 7.97
N LEU A 101 -3.46 -5.14 8.03
CA LEU A 101 -2.75 -5.80 6.92
C LEU A 101 -3.58 -5.83 5.64
N SER A 102 -4.88 -6.12 5.75
CA SER A 102 -5.80 -6.10 4.62
C SER A 102 -5.99 -4.69 4.06
N SER A 103 -6.25 -3.70 4.91
CA SER A 103 -6.42 -2.30 4.50
C SER A 103 -5.15 -1.75 3.84
N GLY A 104 -3.95 -2.14 4.29
CA GLY A 104 -2.70 -1.76 3.64
C GLY A 104 -2.47 -2.46 2.30
N ALA A 105 -2.48 -3.79 2.28
CA ALA A 105 -2.13 -4.59 1.10
C ALA A 105 -3.22 -4.62 0.01
N SER A 106 -4.47 -4.42 0.38
CA SER A 106 -5.61 -4.33 -0.55
C SER A 106 -6.07 -2.88 -0.69
N GLY A 107 -6.42 -2.24 0.42
CA GLY A 107 -7.10 -0.95 0.39
C GLY A 107 -6.25 0.22 -0.11
N ILE A 108 -5.08 0.46 0.49
CA ILE A 108 -4.23 1.59 0.11
C ILE A 108 -3.69 1.41 -1.32
N ILE A 109 -3.36 0.19 -1.73
CA ILE A 109 -2.92 -0.09 -3.11
C ILE A 109 -4.05 0.21 -4.10
N THR A 110 -5.27 -0.18 -3.76
CA THR A 110 -6.44 0.19 -4.56
C THR A 110 -6.67 1.70 -4.58
N ALA A 111 -6.57 2.37 -3.43
CA ALA A 111 -6.74 3.81 -3.34
C ALA A 111 -5.67 4.58 -4.11
N HIS A 112 -4.44 4.08 -4.15
CA HIS A 112 -3.34 4.61 -4.97
C HIS A 112 -3.73 4.61 -6.46
N GLU A 113 -4.13 3.46 -7.00
CA GLU A 113 -4.52 3.31 -8.42
C GLU A 113 -5.79 4.11 -8.75
N LEU A 114 -6.83 4.00 -7.92
CA LEU A 114 -8.11 4.68 -8.15
C LEU A 114 -7.99 6.21 -7.94
N GLY A 115 -7.06 6.66 -7.11
CA GLY A 115 -6.79 8.07 -6.83
C GLY A 115 -6.17 8.83 -8.01
N HIS A 116 -5.54 8.14 -8.96
CA HIS A 116 -5.07 8.72 -10.24
C HIS A 116 -6.17 8.88 -11.29
N ARG A 117 -7.34 8.26 -11.07
CA ARG A 117 -8.46 8.35 -12.01
C ARG A 117 -9.12 9.73 -11.96
N LYS A 118 -9.99 9.99 -12.94
CA LYS A 118 -10.67 11.29 -13.12
C LYS A 118 -11.21 11.82 -11.78
N PRO A 119 -10.82 13.03 -11.34
CA PRO A 119 -11.30 13.61 -10.10
C PRO A 119 -12.84 13.60 -10.02
N LYS A 120 -13.38 13.33 -8.83
CA LYS A 120 -14.82 13.25 -8.55
C LYS A 120 -15.58 12.11 -9.26
N SER A 121 -14.90 11.22 -9.98
CA SER A 121 -15.50 9.98 -10.46
C SER A 121 -15.79 9.02 -9.30
N PHE A 122 -16.60 7.98 -9.56
CA PHE A 122 -16.85 6.92 -8.58
C PHE A 122 -15.54 6.31 -8.05
N SER A 123 -14.61 5.96 -8.95
CA SER A 123 -13.30 5.44 -8.58
C SER A 123 -12.53 6.39 -7.66
N TRP A 124 -12.52 7.69 -8.00
CA TRP A 124 -11.80 8.68 -7.20
C TRP A 124 -12.40 8.82 -5.80
N TRP A 125 -13.73 8.81 -5.67
CA TRP A 125 -14.39 8.82 -4.36
C TRP A 125 -14.16 7.53 -3.57
N LEU A 126 -14.11 6.38 -4.23
CA LEU A 126 -13.77 5.11 -3.59
C LEU A 126 -12.34 5.16 -3.02
N ALA A 127 -11.37 5.70 -3.77
CA ALA A 127 -10.02 5.91 -3.25
C ALA A 127 -9.99 6.79 -1.99
N ARG A 128 -10.79 7.86 -1.97
CA ARG A 128 -10.92 8.75 -0.81
C ARG A 128 -11.56 8.02 0.37
N LEU A 129 -12.59 7.20 0.14
CA LEU A 129 -13.21 6.40 1.20
C LEU A 129 -12.23 5.39 1.79
N ASP A 130 -11.48 4.67 0.95
CA ASP A 130 -10.50 3.67 1.39
C ASP A 130 -9.39 4.30 2.22
N LEU A 131 -8.93 5.50 1.87
CA LEU A 131 -7.94 6.25 2.67
C LEU A 131 -8.54 6.81 3.96
N LEU A 132 -9.81 7.21 3.97
CA LEU A 132 -10.50 7.61 5.20
C LEU A 132 -10.61 6.40 6.16
N CYS A 133 -10.85 5.20 5.63
CA CYS A 133 -10.88 3.95 6.38
C CYS A 133 -9.54 3.61 7.07
N VAL A 134 -8.44 4.29 6.74
CA VAL A 134 -7.14 4.18 7.41
C VAL A 134 -6.60 5.52 7.91
N ASN A 135 -7.44 6.55 7.99
CA ASN A 135 -7.09 7.89 8.47
C ASN A 135 -5.85 8.49 7.77
N TYR A 136 -5.80 8.37 6.44
CA TYR A 136 -4.65 8.76 5.62
C TYR A 136 -5.04 9.51 4.33
N LEU A 137 -6.11 10.33 4.37
CA LEU A 137 -6.67 11.07 3.25
C LEU A 137 -5.68 12.03 2.57
N HIS A 138 -4.70 12.58 3.29
CA HIS A 138 -3.72 13.49 2.69
C HIS A 138 -2.85 12.80 1.63
N PHE A 139 -2.76 11.46 1.64
CA PHE A 139 -1.92 10.68 0.72
C PHE A 139 -2.18 10.97 -0.75
N THR A 140 -3.43 11.06 -1.21
CA THR A 140 -3.67 11.36 -2.65
C THR A 140 -3.16 12.75 -3.04
N VAL A 141 -3.16 13.71 -2.11
CA VAL A 141 -2.66 15.05 -2.37
C VAL A 141 -1.14 15.02 -2.45
N GLU A 142 -0.50 14.40 -1.47
CA GLU A 142 0.94 14.17 -1.46
C GLU A 142 1.37 13.44 -2.73
N HIS A 143 0.82 12.26 -2.96
CA HIS A 143 1.29 11.37 -4.01
C HIS A 143 1.18 12.03 -5.39
N ASN A 144 0.02 12.66 -5.67
CA ASN A 144 -0.30 13.19 -6.99
C ASN A 144 0.27 14.58 -7.26
N HIS A 145 0.55 15.37 -6.22
CA HIS A 145 1.00 16.76 -6.39
C HIS A 145 2.42 17.03 -5.88
N THR A 146 2.99 16.15 -5.06
CA THR A 146 4.37 16.24 -4.57
C THR A 146 5.23 15.07 -5.05
N HIS A 147 4.94 13.85 -4.64
CA HIS A 147 5.81 12.69 -4.89
C HIS A 147 6.07 12.46 -6.39
N HIS A 148 5.03 12.38 -7.23
CA HIS A 148 5.20 12.21 -8.68
C HIS A 148 6.03 13.30 -9.37
N LYS A 149 6.09 14.50 -8.80
CA LYS A 149 6.92 15.59 -9.31
C LYS A 149 8.38 15.47 -8.83
N HIS A 150 8.58 14.97 -7.62
CA HIS A 150 9.84 15.05 -6.90
C HIS A 150 10.53 13.71 -6.65
N TRP A 151 9.95 12.58 -7.05
CA TRP A 151 10.51 11.25 -6.82
C TRP A 151 11.98 11.14 -7.18
N ALA A 152 12.70 10.43 -6.31
CA ALA A 152 14.15 10.30 -6.29
C ALA A 152 14.93 11.61 -6.06
N ARG A 153 14.29 12.76 -5.81
CA ARG A 153 15.01 13.98 -5.37
C ARG A 153 15.13 14.02 -3.84
N PRO A 154 16.15 14.70 -3.29
CA PRO A 154 16.30 14.88 -1.85
C PRO A 154 15.12 15.60 -1.16
N VAL A 155 14.38 16.43 -1.91
CA VAL A 155 13.21 17.17 -1.41
C VAL A 155 11.98 16.28 -1.21
N ASP A 156 11.92 15.12 -1.87
CA ASP A 156 10.82 14.18 -1.72
C ASP A 156 10.92 13.42 -0.38
N PRO A 157 9.91 13.49 0.49
CA PRO A 157 9.87 12.76 1.74
C PRO A 157 10.08 11.25 1.62
N THR A 158 9.55 10.65 0.55
CA THR A 158 9.53 9.21 0.29
C THR A 158 10.88 8.67 -0.20
N THR A 159 11.76 9.55 -0.72
CA THR A 159 13.12 9.16 -1.08
C THR A 159 13.88 8.68 0.16
N ALA A 160 14.41 7.46 0.10
CA ALA A 160 15.11 6.82 1.20
C ALA A 160 16.61 6.71 0.89
N PRO A 161 17.49 7.58 1.41
CA PRO A 161 18.93 7.48 1.20
C PRO A 161 19.51 6.15 1.69
N MET A 162 20.60 5.73 1.07
CA MET A 162 21.35 4.54 1.47
C MET A 162 21.69 4.58 2.96
N GLY A 163 21.57 3.45 3.64
CA GLY A 163 21.77 3.31 5.09
C GLY A 163 20.57 3.69 5.97
N ARG A 164 19.53 4.34 5.44
CA ARG A 164 18.29 4.60 6.21
C ARG A 164 17.61 3.28 6.57
N ASN A 165 17.15 3.10 7.81
CA ASN A 165 16.33 1.94 8.19
C ASN A 165 14.82 2.26 8.07
N VAL A 166 13.99 1.21 7.93
CA VAL A 166 12.54 1.35 7.71
C VAL A 166 11.82 2.06 8.86
N TYR A 167 12.23 1.84 10.12
CA TYR A 167 11.60 2.45 11.30
C TYR A 167 11.80 3.96 11.34
N PHE A 168 13.05 4.41 11.12
CA PHE A 168 13.35 5.83 11.02
C PHE A 168 12.70 6.45 9.78
N HIS A 169 12.64 5.72 8.66
CA HIS A 169 11.93 6.18 7.48
C HIS A 169 10.46 6.47 7.78
N PHE A 170 9.75 5.52 8.40
CA PHE A 170 8.35 5.64 8.79
C PHE A 170 8.06 6.89 9.63
N ILE A 171 8.83 7.10 10.71
CA ILE A 171 8.62 8.24 11.62
C ILE A 171 8.95 9.57 10.93
N ARG A 172 9.97 9.59 10.06
CA ARG A 172 10.40 10.80 9.35
C ARG A 172 9.43 11.18 8.23
N THR A 173 8.99 10.21 7.43
CA THR A 173 8.35 10.50 6.13
C THR A 173 6.95 11.09 6.29
N ILE A 174 6.14 10.54 7.19
CA ILE A 174 4.74 10.96 7.39
C ILE A 174 4.58 12.47 7.66
N PRO A 175 5.26 13.07 8.65
CA PRO A 175 5.12 14.52 8.89
C PRO A 175 5.61 15.36 7.71
N LEU A 176 6.66 14.92 7.00
CA LEU A 176 7.18 15.62 5.83
C LEU A 176 6.22 15.54 4.63
N GLN A 177 5.58 14.39 4.43
CA GLN A 177 4.52 14.18 3.45
C GLN A 177 3.32 15.09 3.70
N ILE A 178 2.86 15.19 4.96
CA ILE A 178 1.80 16.12 5.36
C ILE A 178 2.18 17.58 5.06
N ILE A 179 3.40 18.00 5.40
CA ILE A 179 3.89 19.35 5.12
C ILE A 179 3.92 19.61 3.60
N GLY A 180 4.40 18.64 2.81
CA GLY A 180 4.44 18.72 1.36
C GLY A 180 3.03 18.87 0.76
N ALA A 181 2.11 17.99 1.16
CA ALA A 181 0.72 18.02 0.73
C ALA A 181 0.04 19.36 1.08
N TYR A 182 0.26 19.86 2.30
CA TYR A 182 -0.31 21.11 2.76
C TYR A 182 0.22 22.30 1.95
N ARG A 183 1.52 22.35 1.65
CA ARG A 183 2.11 23.37 0.79
C ARG A 183 1.56 23.33 -0.64
N ALA A 184 1.27 22.13 -1.16
CA ALA A 184 0.73 21.97 -2.51
C ALA A 184 -0.77 22.32 -2.62
N ARG A 185 -1.57 21.91 -1.62
CA ARG A 185 -3.04 22.07 -1.59
C ARG A 185 -3.55 22.24 -0.15
N PRO A 186 -3.41 23.43 0.45
CA PRO A 186 -3.73 23.64 1.87
C PRO A 186 -5.21 23.39 2.18
N LYS A 187 -6.12 23.83 1.28
CA LYS A 187 -7.56 23.64 1.44
C LYS A 187 -7.95 22.16 1.45
N ASP A 188 -7.42 21.37 0.52
CA ASP A 188 -7.76 19.95 0.39
C ASP A 188 -7.26 19.13 1.59
N VAL A 189 -6.07 19.45 2.09
CA VAL A 189 -5.51 18.83 3.31
C VAL A 189 -6.32 19.21 4.55
N MET A 190 -6.73 20.47 4.68
CA MET A 190 -7.53 20.89 5.84
C MET A 190 -8.92 20.28 5.87
N ILE A 191 -9.57 20.14 4.72
CA ILE A 191 -10.84 19.39 4.61
C ILE A 191 -10.60 17.92 5.00
N SER A 192 -9.51 17.31 4.51
CA SER A 192 -9.17 15.92 4.83
C SER A 192 -9.02 15.72 6.34
N PHE A 193 -8.22 16.57 7.00
CA PHE A 193 -7.99 16.49 8.44
C PHE A 193 -9.23 16.80 9.27
N PHE A 194 -10.09 17.70 8.81
CA PHE A 194 -11.37 17.96 9.48
C PHE A 194 -12.29 16.74 9.45
N VAL A 195 -12.41 16.06 8.30
CA VAL A 195 -13.21 14.83 8.19
C VAL A 195 -12.62 13.70 9.03
N GLU A 196 -11.30 13.49 8.97
CA GLU A 196 -10.60 12.51 9.80
C GLU A 196 -10.80 12.78 11.30
N PHE A 197 -10.65 14.04 11.73
CA PHE A 197 -10.90 14.45 13.11
C PHE A 197 -12.33 14.15 13.55
N LEU A 198 -13.32 14.45 12.70
CA LEU A 198 -14.72 14.14 12.99
C LEU A 198 -14.93 12.62 13.15
N VAL A 199 -14.35 11.80 12.28
CA VAL A 199 -14.41 10.34 12.39
C VAL A 199 -13.81 9.87 13.72
N LEU A 200 -12.61 10.35 14.08
CA LEU A 200 -11.97 9.99 15.35
C LEU A 200 -12.80 10.40 16.57
N CYS A 201 -13.38 11.61 16.56
CA CYS A 201 -14.28 12.07 17.61
C CYS A 201 -15.55 11.21 17.69
N CYS A 202 -16.18 10.88 16.55
CA CYS A 202 -17.34 10.00 16.52
C CYS A 202 -16.99 8.62 17.12
N LEU A 203 -15.89 7.99 16.68
CA LEU A 203 -15.46 6.70 17.21
C LEU A 203 -15.22 6.77 18.73
N LEU A 204 -14.58 7.83 19.22
CA LEU A 204 -14.34 8.02 20.67
C LEU A 204 -15.65 8.13 21.46
N ILE A 205 -16.61 8.92 20.96
CA ILE A 205 -17.92 9.11 21.60
C ILE A 205 -18.68 7.78 21.66
N PHE A 206 -18.63 6.97 20.60
CA PHE A 206 -19.29 5.67 20.57
C PHE A 206 -18.59 4.63 21.45
N SER A 207 -17.26 4.53 21.37
CA SER A 207 -16.46 3.61 22.17
C SER A 207 -14.96 3.89 22.05
N LYS A 208 -14.28 4.07 23.18
CA LYS A 208 -12.81 4.14 23.21
C LYS A 208 -12.12 2.93 22.54
N TYR A 209 -12.76 1.76 22.56
CA TYR A 209 -12.23 0.55 21.91
C TYR A 209 -12.37 0.60 20.39
N LEU A 210 -13.40 1.25 19.85
CA LEU A 210 -13.51 1.51 18.41
C LEU A 210 -12.40 2.45 17.95
N LEU A 211 -12.17 3.54 18.69
CA LEU A 211 -11.07 4.45 18.41
C LEU A 211 -9.72 3.70 18.44
N LEU A 212 -9.47 2.92 19.50
CA LEU A 212 -8.21 2.18 19.64
C LEU A 212 -8.01 1.17 18.51
N ALA A 213 -9.03 0.37 18.19
CA ALA A 213 -8.98 -0.58 17.07
C ALA A 213 -8.72 0.12 15.73
N PHE A 214 -9.39 1.25 15.49
CA PHE A 214 -9.22 2.03 14.28
C PHE A 214 -7.82 2.64 14.16
N ILE A 215 -7.27 3.19 15.25
CA ILE A 215 -5.89 3.71 15.26
C ILE A 215 -4.88 2.61 14.99
N ILE A 216 -4.99 1.46 15.67
CA ILE A 216 -4.03 0.36 15.50
C ILE A 216 -4.06 -0.19 14.07
N GLN A 217 -5.24 -0.45 13.51
CA GLN A 217 -5.33 -0.96 12.13
C GLN A 217 -4.82 0.07 11.11
N SER A 218 -5.11 1.36 11.32
CA SER A 218 -4.59 2.45 10.48
C SER A 218 -3.06 2.50 10.53
N LEU A 219 -2.46 2.40 11.71
CA LEU A 219 -1.00 2.39 11.86
C LEU A 219 -0.35 1.19 11.13
N VAL A 220 -0.96 0.01 11.19
CA VAL A 220 -0.48 -1.17 10.44
C VAL A 220 -0.59 -0.93 8.93
N ALA A 221 -1.71 -0.40 8.45
CA ALA A 221 -1.91 -0.11 7.03
C ALA A 221 -0.94 0.95 6.51
N ILE A 222 -0.76 2.06 7.25
CA ILE A 222 0.17 3.14 6.92
C ILE A 222 1.61 2.62 6.96
N PHE A 223 1.97 1.77 7.93
CA PHE A 223 3.30 1.16 7.95
C PHE A 223 3.58 0.32 6.70
N LEU A 224 2.60 -0.45 6.20
CA LEU A 224 2.76 -1.18 4.95
C LEU A 224 2.96 -0.25 3.75
N LEU A 225 2.22 0.85 3.66
CA LEU A 225 2.40 1.86 2.61
C LEU A 225 3.83 2.43 2.64
N GLU A 226 4.27 2.90 3.80
CA GLU A 226 5.59 3.53 3.91
C GLU A 226 6.73 2.52 3.77
N PHE A 227 6.51 1.25 4.14
CA PHE A 227 7.43 0.17 3.79
C PHE A 227 7.57 0.02 2.27
N VAL A 228 6.47 0.08 1.52
CA VAL A 228 6.50 -0.01 0.05
C VAL A 228 7.22 1.20 -0.56
N ASN A 229 6.91 2.41 -0.11
CA ASN A 229 7.61 3.63 -0.54
C ASN A 229 9.12 3.55 -0.25
N TYR A 230 9.46 3.12 0.98
CA TYR A 230 10.85 2.91 1.41
C TYR A 230 11.57 1.94 0.48
N LEU A 231 10.98 0.79 0.20
CA LEU A 231 11.54 -0.25 -0.65
C LEU A 231 11.75 0.25 -2.08
N GLN A 232 10.75 0.92 -2.64
CA GLN A 232 10.72 1.40 -4.03
C GLN A 232 11.75 2.50 -4.32
N HIS A 233 12.11 3.30 -3.31
CA HIS A 233 13.01 4.45 -3.45
C HIS A 233 14.30 4.32 -2.63
N TYR A 234 14.63 3.12 -2.16
CA TYR A 234 15.80 2.90 -1.32
C TYR A 234 17.12 3.08 -2.08
N GLY A 235 17.98 4.00 -1.63
CA GLY A 235 19.32 4.20 -2.15
C GLY A 235 19.39 4.80 -3.56
N LEU A 236 18.24 5.10 -4.17
CA LEU A 236 18.16 5.68 -5.52
C LEU A 236 17.88 7.18 -5.41
N SER A 237 18.64 7.99 -6.14
CA SER A 237 18.47 9.43 -6.17
C SER A 237 18.87 10.02 -7.51
N ARG A 238 18.30 11.17 -7.84
CA ARG A 238 18.63 11.97 -9.02
C ARG A 238 18.95 13.40 -8.66
N GLY A 239 19.72 14.07 -9.52
CA GLY A 239 20.00 15.50 -9.41
C GLY A 239 18.72 16.36 -9.45
N MET A 240 18.80 17.58 -8.91
CA MET A 240 17.65 18.51 -8.92
C MET A 240 17.19 18.84 -10.34
N ASP A 241 18.12 18.94 -11.28
CA ASP A 241 17.85 19.27 -12.69
C ASP A 241 17.83 18.03 -13.60
N GLU A 242 18.12 16.85 -13.04
CA GLU A 242 18.12 15.59 -13.78
C GLU A 242 16.69 15.15 -14.10
N ARG A 243 16.46 14.77 -15.37
CA ARG A 243 15.16 14.21 -15.79
C ARG A 243 14.98 12.82 -15.19
N ALA A 244 13.81 12.58 -14.62
CA ALA A 244 13.47 11.27 -14.08
C ALA A 244 13.39 10.21 -15.19
N ASN A 245 13.85 9.00 -14.87
CA ASN A 245 13.99 7.87 -15.79
C ASN A 245 13.87 6.57 -14.96
N ALA A 246 13.82 5.41 -15.62
CA ALA A 246 13.54 4.15 -14.96
C ALA A 246 14.60 3.69 -13.92
N THR A 247 15.83 4.23 -13.94
CA THR A 247 16.87 3.87 -12.96
C THR A 247 16.64 4.48 -11.57
N HIS A 248 15.69 5.40 -11.43
CA HIS A 248 15.41 6.15 -10.20
C HIS A 248 14.37 5.49 -9.29
N ALA A 249 13.90 4.29 -9.63
CA ALA A 249 12.98 3.50 -8.84
C ALA A 249 13.31 2.01 -8.98
N TRP A 250 13.08 1.25 -7.92
CA TRP A 250 13.21 -0.20 -7.95
C TRP A 250 12.03 -0.85 -8.67
N GLU A 251 12.30 -1.86 -9.48
CA GLU A 251 11.30 -2.72 -10.12
C GLU A 251 11.35 -4.13 -9.52
N SER A 252 10.19 -4.78 -9.34
CA SER A 252 10.14 -6.22 -9.01
C SER A 252 9.29 -6.98 -9.99
N ARG A 253 9.90 -7.96 -10.65
CA ARG A 253 9.24 -8.85 -11.63
C ARG A 253 8.63 -10.12 -11.02
N HIS A 254 8.58 -10.22 -9.69
CA HIS A 254 8.05 -11.40 -8.99
C HIS A 254 6.55 -11.54 -9.19
N ARG A 255 6.12 -12.72 -9.64
CA ARG A 255 4.75 -12.94 -10.12
C ARG A 255 3.72 -12.69 -9.04
N TRP A 256 3.93 -13.26 -7.85
CA TRP A 256 2.97 -13.17 -6.76
C TRP A 256 2.77 -11.72 -6.33
N SER A 257 3.86 -11.02 -5.97
CA SER A 257 3.85 -9.59 -5.67
C SER A 257 3.13 -8.77 -6.74
N ARG A 258 3.42 -9.00 -8.02
CA ARG A 258 2.78 -8.25 -9.10
C ARG A 258 1.27 -8.50 -9.19
N TRP A 259 0.82 -9.75 -9.10
CA TRP A 259 -0.59 -10.07 -9.24
C TRP A 259 -1.43 -9.59 -8.06
N THR A 260 -0.94 -9.80 -6.84
CA THR A 260 -1.73 -9.50 -5.63
C THR A 260 -1.64 -8.02 -5.22
N LEU A 261 -0.64 -7.29 -5.71
CA LEU A 261 -0.44 -5.86 -5.45
C LEU A 261 -0.72 -5.01 -6.69
N MET A 262 -1.59 -5.48 -7.60
CA MET A 262 -2.07 -4.71 -8.76
C MET A 262 -0.95 -4.11 -9.60
N GLU A 263 0.06 -4.90 -9.97
CA GLU A 263 1.20 -4.49 -10.80
C GLU A 263 2.02 -3.30 -10.25
N LEU A 264 1.73 -2.83 -9.02
CA LEU A 264 2.48 -1.79 -8.32
C LEU A 264 4.00 -2.00 -8.32
N PRO A 265 4.53 -3.24 -8.28
CA PRO A 265 5.96 -3.46 -8.38
C PRO A 265 6.63 -3.07 -9.70
N LEU A 266 5.85 -2.78 -10.76
CA LEU A 266 6.32 -2.13 -12.00
C LEU A 266 6.40 -0.60 -11.80
N HIS A 267 7.03 -0.21 -10.69
CA HIS A 267 7.02 1.14 -10.14
C HIS A 267 7.65 2.19 -11.06
N PRO A 268 8.75 1.91 -11.80
CA PRO A 268 9.27 2.86 -12.78
C PRO A 268 8.23 3.24 -13.83
N SER A 269 7.46 2.27 -14.34
CA SER A 269 6.40 2.54 -15.33
C SER A 269 5.32 3.45 -14.77
N HIS A 270 4.92 3.22 -13.52
CA HIS A 270 3.97 4.07 -12.80
C HIS A 270 4.47 5.51 -12.67
N HIS A 271 5.72 5.73 -12.30
CA HIS A 271 6.26 7.09 -12.16
C HIS A 271 6.51 7.80 -13.48
N LEU A 272 6.87 7.07 -14.53
CA LEU A 272 7.05 7.63 -15.86
C LEU A 272 5.72 8.03 -16.50
N GLN A 273 4.63 7.31 -16.18
CA GLN A 273 3.29 7.66 -16.64
C GLN A 273 2.21 7.29 -15.60
N SER A 274 1.99 8.15 -14.62
CA SER A 274 1.07 7.88 -13.48
C SER A 274 -0.41 7.75 -13.85
N SER A 275 -0.81 8.22 -15.03
CA SER A 275 -2.17 8.07 -15.55
C SER A 275 -2.43 6.72 -16.22
N ARG A 276 -1.38 5.90 -16.37
CA ARG A 276 -1.45 4.58 -16.99
C ARG A 276 -2.07 3.60 -15.98
N PRO A 277 -3.18 2.92 -16.32
CA PRO A 277 -3.80 2.00 -15.39
C PRO A 277 -2.91 0.78 -15.17
N TYR A 278 -3.00 0.17 -14.00
CA TYR A 278 -2.08 -0.88 -13.56
C TYR A 278 -1.89 -2.04 -14.56
N HIS A 279 -2.96 -2.48 -15.22
CA HIS A 279 -2.93 -3.58 -16.20
C HIS A 279 -2.21 -3.24 -17.52
N LYS A 280 -1.76 -1.99 -17.68
CA LYS A 280 -0.97 -1.51 -18.82
C LYS A 280 0.47 -1.14 -18.46
N LEU A 281 0.87 -1.26 -17.19
CA LEU A 281 2.24 -0.98 -16.79
C LEU A 281 3.22 -1.92 -17.53
N GLU A 282 4.38 -1.38 -17.85
CA GLU A 282 5.42 -2.03 -18.65
C GLU A 282 6.66 -2.28 -17.79
N MET A 283 7.50 -3.22 -18.22
CA MET A 283 8.81 -3.45 -17.61
C MET A 283 9.87 -2.55 -18.24
N TYR A 284 10.84 -2.12 -17.45
CA TYR A 284 12.02 -1.40 -17.91
C TYR A 284 13.28 -2.20 -17.58
N ASP A 285 14.05 -2.58 -18.59
CA ASP A 285 15.25 -3.42 -18.41
C ASP A 285 16.41 -2.63 -17.79
N GLU A 286 16.42 -1.30 -17.94
CA GLU A 286 17.34 -0.41 -17.27
C GLU A 286 17.02 -0.17 -15.79
N ALA A 287 15.82 -0.53 -15.33
CA ALA A 287 15.42 -0.33 -13.93
C ALA A 287 16.15 -1.31 -13.00
N PRO A 288 16.68 -0.84 -11.84
CA PRO A 288 17.28 -1.72 -10.86
C PRO A 288 16.24 -2.71 -10.32
N GLN A 289 16.62 -3.99 -10.26
CA GLN A 289 15.73 -5.08 -9.92
C GLN A 289 15.83 -5.48 -8.45
N LEU A 290 14.69 -5.56 -7.76
CA LEU A 290 14.67 -6.03 -6.37
C LEU A 290 15.18 -7.48 -6.26
N PRO A 291 15.94 -7.80 -5.19
CA PRO A 291 16.43 -9.15 -4.95
C PRO A 291 15.32 -10.20 -4.88
N ASN A 292 14.20 -9.84 -4.25
CA ASN A 292 13.02 -10.69 -4.07
C ASN A 292 11.73 -9.87 -4.27
N GLY A 293 10.58 -10.53 -4.23
CA GLY A 293 9.28 -9.85 -4.25
C GLY A 293 8.98 -9.17 -2.92
N TYR A 294 7.95 -8.32 -2.91
CA TYR A 294 7.65 -7.39 -1.82
C TYR A 294 7.39 -8.11 -0.50
N TYR A 295 6.73 -9.27 -0.55
CA TYR A 295 6.40 -10.05 0.64
C TYR A 295 7.64 -10.62 1.32
N VAL A 296 8.63 -11.09 0.55
CA VAL A 296 9.93 -11.52 1.09
C VAL A 296 10.72 -10.32 1.59
N MET A 297 10.71 -9.23 0.83
CA MET A 297 11.46 -8.02 1.18
C MET A 297 10.95 -7.39 2.47
N PHE A 298 9.66 -7.52 2.81
CA PHE A 298 9.09 -7.08 4.09
C PHE A 298 9.86 -7.63 5.28
N TRP A 299 10.04 -8.94 5.36
CA TRP A 299 10.81 -9.57 6.43
C TRP A 299 12.25 -9.10 6.50
N THR A 300 12.90 -8.92 5.35
CA THR A 300 14.27 -8.44 5.33
C THR A 300 14.36 -7.00 5.83
N ALA A 301 13.40 -6.12 5.48
CA ALA A 301 13.37 -4.72 5.88
C ALA A 301 13.19 -4.54 7.40
N LEU A 302 12.49 -5.47 8.06
CA LEU A 302 12.38 -5.51 9.52
C LEU A 302 13.71 -5.82 10.22
N ILE A 303 14.72 -6.29 9.48
CA ILE A 303 16.08 -6.54 9.98
C ILE A 303 17.04 -5.64 9.19
N PRO A 304 17.21 -4.35 9.58
CA PRO A 304 17.91 -3.36 8.76
C PRO A 304 19.31 -3.79 8.27
N PRO A 305 20.17 -4.44 9.08
CA PRO A 305 21.47 -4.91 8.58
C PRO A 305 21.35 -5.91 7.42
N LEU A 306 20.37 -6.82 7.47
CA LEU A 306 20.11 -7.80 6.42
C LEU A 306 19.56 -7.13 5.16
N PHE A 307 18.62 -6.19 5.32
CA PHE A 307 18.09 -5.39 4.21
C PHE A 307 19.20 -4.61 3.50
N HIS A 308 20.02 -3.85 4.25
CA HIS A 308 21.11 -3.05 3.70
C HIS A 308 22.12 -3.92 2.95
N TYR A 309 22.47 -5.09 3.49
CA TYR A 309 23.33 -6.05 2.80
C TYR A 309 22.74 -6.50 1.45
N ARG A 310 21.46 -6.89 1.42
CA ARG A 310 20.81 -7.34 0.19
C ARG A 310 20.69 -6.23 -0.85
N MET A 311 20.29 -5.02 -0.43
CA MET A 311 20.13 -3.89 -1.35
C MET A 311 21.48 -3.42 -1.92
N LYS A 312 22.54 -3.40 -1.11
CA LYS A 312 23.90 -3.06 -1.59
C LYS A 312 24.39 -4.04 -2.65
N ASN A 313 24.11 -5.33 -2.50
CA ASN A 313 24.52 -6.35 -3.49
C ASN A 313 23.71 -6.27 -4.78
N ALA A 314 22.46 -5.79 -4.73
CA ALA A 314 21.60 -5.66 -5.91
C ALA A 314 21.90 -4.41 -6.76
N LEU A 315 22.62 -3.44 -6.20
CA LEU A 315 23.08 -2.24 -6.91
C LEU A 315 24.45 -2.42 -7.58
N ARG A 316 25.11 -3.56 -7.38
CA ARG A 316 26.38 -3.92 -8.01
C ARG A 316 26.13 -4.69 -9.29
#